data_AF-A0A529Q649-F1
#
_entry.id   AF-A0A529Q649-F1
#
_cell.length_a   1.000
_cell.length_b   1.000
_cell.length_c   1.000
_cell.angle_alpha   90.00
_cell.angle_beta   90.00
_cell.angle_gamma   90.00
#
_symmetry.space_group_name_H-M   'P 1'
#
loop_
_entity.id
_entity.type
_entity.pdbx_description
1 polymer ?
#
loop_
_entity_poly.entity_id
_entity_poly.type
_entity_poly.pdbx_seq_one_letter_code
_entity_poly.pdbx_strand_id
1 'polypeptide(L)' 'MKADFYETLGVQKGADEKELKSAFRKLAMQFHPDRNPGDHACEHKFK' A
#
# COMPACT_ATOMS: atom_id res chain seq x y z
N MET A 1 -8.29 15.19 10.69
CA MET A 1 -8.58 13.82 10.24
C MET A 1 -7.28 13.03 10.39
N LYS A 2 -7.18 12.08 11.32
CA LYS A 2 -5.99 11.20 11.38
C LYS A 2 -6.04 10.36 10.10
N ALA A 3 -5.06 10.50 9.22
CA ALA A 3 -4.94 9.60 8.09
C ALA A 3 -4.79 8.20 8.68
N ASP A 4 -5.80 7.35 8.48
CA ASP A 4 -5.77 5.97 8.94
C ASP A 4 -4.84 5.18 8.04
N PHE A 5 -3.53 5.34 8.24
CA PHE A 5 -2.47 4.61 7.53
C PHE A 5 -2.71 3.11 7.59
N TYR A 6 -3.28 2.63 8.70
CA TYR A 6 -3.70 1.25 8.87
C TYR A 6 -4.81 0.86 7.87
N GLU A 7 -5.81 1.71 7.65
CA GLU A 7 -6.88 1.46 6.68
C GLU A 7 -6.37 1.54 5.24
N THR A 8 -5.49 2.49 4.93
CA THR A 8 -4.83 2.58 3.62
C THR A 8 -3.97 1.33 3.33
N LEU A 9 -3.28 0.82 4.34
CA LEU A 9 -2.49 -0.42 4.24
C LEU A 9 -3.36 -1.68 4.33
N GLY A 10 -4.65 -1.56 4.67
CA GLY A 10 -5.56 -2.69 4.86
C GLY A 10 -5.21 -3.56 6.07
N VAL A 11 -4.55 -3.00 7.08
CA VAL A 11 -4.14 -3.69 8.31
C VAL A 11 -4.92 -3.16 9.52
N GLN A 12 -5.01 -3.95 10.60
CA GLN A 12 -5.67 -3.49 11.81
C GLN A 12 -4.85 -2.44 12.57
N LYS A 13 -5.54 -1.58 13.33
CA LYS A 13 -4.95 -0.60 14.26
C LYS A 13 -4.38 -1.36 15.46
N GLY A 14 -3.21 -1.95 15.28
CA GLY A 14 -2.59 -2.94 16.18
C GLY A 14 -1.71 -3.96 15.46
N ALA A 15 -1.69 -3.92 14.12
CA ALA A 15 -0.81 -4.75 13.31
C ALA A 15 0.66 -4.53 13.66
N ASP A 16 1.38 -5.64 13.79
CA ASP A 16 2.80 -5.67 14.08
C ASP A 16 3.63 -5.10 12.92
N GLU A 17 4.86 -4.67 13.19
CA GLU A 17 5.77 -4.12 12.17
C GLU A 17 5.95 -5.07 10.97
N LYS A 18 5.88 -6.38 11.23
CA LYS A 18 5.92 -7.43 10.21
C LYS A 18 4.71 -7.39 9.28
N GLU A 19 3.51 -7.21 9.83
CA GLU A 19 2.27 -7.09 9.05
C GLU A 19 2.27 -5.79 8.25
N LEU A 20 2.68 -4.68 8.85
CA LEU A 20 2.83 -3.39 8.17
C LEU A 20 3.78 -3.51 6.96
N LYS A 21 4.97 -4.10 7.14
CA LYS A 21 5.93 -4.31 6.03
C LYS A 21 5.39 -5.26 4.96
N SER A 22 4.69 -6.31 5.34
CA SER A 22 4.12 -7.29 4.40
C SER A 22 2.99 -6.68 3.57
N ALA A 23 2.07 -5.96 4.23
CA ALA A 23 0.98 -5.23 3.59
C ALA A 23 1.50 -4.13 2.66
N PHE A 24 2.47 -3.34 3.12
CA PHE A 24 3.14 -2.34 2.30
C PHE A 24 3.82 -2.97 1.07
N ARG A 25 4.56 -4.07 1.22
CA ARG A 25 5.16 -4.78 0.07
C ARG A 25 4.11 -5.30 -0.90
N LYS A 26 3.00 -5.85 -0.41
CA LYS A 26 1.89 -6.31 -1.26
C LYS A 26 1.28 -5.17 -2.05
N LEU A 27 0.96 -4.06 -1.38
CA LEU A 27 0.42 -2.85 -2.03
C LEU A 27 1.41 -2.26 -3.03
N ALA A 28 2.67 -2.14 -2.64
CA ALA A 28 3.74 -1.67 -3.51
C ALA A 28 3.87 -2.56 -4.76
N MET A 29 3.87 -3.88 -4.62
CA MET A 29 3.88 -4.79 -5.77
C MET A 29 2.60 -4.72 -6.60
N GLN A 30 1.45 -4.49 -5.97
CA GLN A 30 0.16 -4.40 -6.64
C GLN A 30 0.01 -3.11 -7.45
N PHE A 31 0.60 -2.01 -6.99
CA PHE A 31 0.63 -0.72 -7.69
C PHE A 31 1.96 -0.46 -8.42
N HIS A 32 2.85 -1.45 -8.47
CA HIS A 32 4.17 -1.25 -9.06
C HIS A 32 4.04 -0.96 -10.58
N PRO A 33 4.73 0.06 -11.11
CA PRO A 33 4.65 0.41 -12.53
C PRO A 33 5.18 -0.70 -13.45
N ASP A 34 6.11 -1.52 -12.96
CA ASP A 34 6.62 -2.73 -13.66
C ASP A 34 5.52 -3.77 -13.91
N ARG A 35 4.55 -3.91 -12.99
CA ARG A 35 3.44 -4.86 -13.12
C ARG A 35 2.19 -4.24 -13.75
N ASN A 36 2.04 -2.93 -13.65
CA ASN A 36 0.95 -2.16 -14.28
C ASN A 36 1.52 -1.08 -15.22
N PRO A 37 2.18 -1.49 -16.31
CA PRO A 37 2.71 -0.53 -17.27
C PRO A 37 1.56 0.28 -17.88
N GLY A 38 1.57 1.60 -17.67
CA GLY A 38 0.59 2.54 -18.22
C GLY A 38 -0.58 2.89 -17.31
N ASP A 39 -0.64 2.37 -16.08
CA ASP A 39 -1.73 2.68 -15.15
C ASP A 39 -1.38 3.90 -14.27
N HIS A 40 -1.80 5.09 -14.71
CA HIS A 40 -1.60 6.34 -13.99
C HIS A 40 -2.26 6.37 -12.60
N ALA A 41 -3.31 5.56 -12.38
CA ALA A 41 -3.96 5.46 -11.07
C ALA A 41 -3.11 4.67 -10.08
N CYS A 42 -2.36 3.66 -10.55
CA CYS A 42 -1.35 2.96 -9.76
C CYS A 42 -0.19 3.90 -9.40
N GLU A 43 0.27 4.76 -10.31
CA GLU A 43 1.34 5.73 -10.05
C GLU A 43 0.96 6.73 -8.94
N HIS A 44 -0.28 7.24 -8.95
CA HIS A 44 -0.79 8.15 -7.92
C HIS A 44 -1.02 7.47 -6.55
N LYS A 45 -1.23 6.15 -6.52
CA LYS A 45 -1.35 5.39 -5.27
C LYS A 45 0.00 4.89 -4.74
N PHE A 46 1.00 4.79 -5.61
CA PHE A 46 2.35 4.36 -5.26
C PHE A 46 3.24 5.53 -4.79
N LYS A 47 2.96 6.76 -5.24
CA LYS A 47 3.68 7.99 -4.89
C LYS A 47 3.11 8.68 -3.65
#